data_AF-A0A6Y1WIA0-F1
#
_entry.id   AF-A0A6Y1WIA0-F1
#
_cell.length_a   1.000
_cell.length_b   1.000
_cell.length_c   1.000
_cell.angle_alpha   90.00
_cell.angle_beta   90.00
_cell.angle_gamma   90.00
#
_symmetry.space_group_name_H-M   'P 1'
#
loop_
_entity.id
_entity.type
_entity.pdbx_description
1 polymer ?
#
loop_
_entity_poly.entity_id
_entity_poly.type
_entity_poly.pdbx_seq_one_letter_code
_entity_poly.pdbx_strand_id
1 'polypeptide(L)'
;RIATEMFLISAMQEYYLIYWDIVKKGPKEAFNLLTDNHHMETVYDQVIERAKKGVAINKHYLIDFKGVRMEVMILHTKALVLAYM
;
A
#
# COMPACT_ATOMS: atom_id res chain seq x y z
N ARG A 1 5.07 -7.45 17.09
CA ARG A 1 4.67 -6.03 17.26
C ARG A 1 5.69 -5.08 16.63
N ILE A 2 6.91 -4.94 17.18
CA ILE A 2 7.95 -4.07 16.59
C ILE A 2 8.28 -4.44 15.13
N ALA A 3 8.43 -5.74 14.82
CA ALA A 3 8.68 -6.19 13.45
C ALA A 3 7.55 -5.83 12.47
N THR A 4 6.30 -6.01 12.88
CA THR A 4 5.11 -5.61 12.10
C THR A 4 5.05 -4.10 11.90
N GLU A 5 5.32 -3.30 12.94
CA GLU A 5 5.32 -1.84 12.86
C GLU A 5 6.43 -1.31 11.94
N MET A 6 7.64 -1.86 12.02
CA MET A 6 8.71 -1.51 11.08
C MET A 6 8.35 -1.91 9.65
N PHE A 7 7.77 -3.10 9.45
CA PHE A 7 7.33 -3.54 8.14
C PHE A 7 6.20 -2.66 7.57
N LEU A 8 5.29 -2.20 8.42
CA LEU A 8 4.23 -1.26 8.04
C LEU A 8 4.81 0.03 7.46
N ILE A 9 5.86 0.58 8.08
CA ILE A 9 6.54 1.78 7.56
C ILE A 9 7.11 1.52 6.16
N SER A 10 7.79 0.40 5.95
CA SER A 10 8.32 0.04 4.62
C SER A 10 7.19 -0.16 3.60
N ALA A 11 6.09 -0.80 3.98
CA ALA A 11 4.93 -0.97 3.12
C ALA A 11 4.28 0.38 2.76
N MET A 12 4.16 1.31 3.70
CA MET A 12 3.65 2.66 3.43
C MET A 12 4.56 3.44 2.47
N GLN A 13 5.88 3.26 2.55
CA GLN A 13 6.82 3.86 1.61
C GLN A 13 6.65 3.30 0.19
N GLU A 14 6.55 1.99 0.04
CA GLU A 14 6.28 1.34 -1.25
C GLU A 14 4.92 1.78 -1.84
N TYR A 15 3.90 1.86 -1.00
CA TYR A 15 2.60 2.38 -1.39
C TYR A 15 2.69 3.83 -1.89
N TYR A 16 3.40 4.70 -1.19
CA TYR A 16 3.60 6.09 -1.61
C TYR A 16 4.27 6.19 -2.98
N LEU A 17 5.28 5.36 -3.27
CA LEU A 17 5.94 5.34 -4.58
C LEU A 17 4.97 4.97 -5.70
N ILE A 18 4.17 3.91 -5.49
CA ILE A 18 3.17 3.47 -6.48
C ILE A 18 2.08 4.54 -6.64
N TYR A 19 1.56 5.08 -5.54
CA TYR A 19 0.58 6.16 -5.54
C TYR A 19 1.09 7.37 -6.32
N TRP A 20 2.35 7.76 -6.12
CA TRP A 20 2.98 8.87 -6.83
C TRP A 20 3.01 8.64 -8.35
N ASP A 21 3.26 7.41 -8.79
CA ASP A 21 3.24 7.06 -10.23
C ASP A 21 1.83 6.98 -10.83
N ILE A 22 0.80 6.78 -10.01
CA ILE A 22 -0.60 6.89 -10.42
C ILE A 22 -0.98 8.36 -10.57
N VAL A 23 -0.69 9.22 -9.58
CA VAL A 23 -1.12 10.63 -9.60
C VAL A 23 -0.37 11.51 -10.62
N LYS A 24 0.80 11.08 -11.12
CA LYS A 24 1.46 11.73 -12.27
C LYS A 24 0.67 11.60 -13.58
N LYS A 25 -0.29 10.69 -13.67
CA LYS A 25 -1.16 10.52 -14.84
C LYS A 25 -2.17 11.67 -14.93
N GLY A 26 -2.89 11.73 -16.05
CA GLY A 26 -3.98 12.69 -16.19
C GLY A 26 -5.02 12.52 -15.06
N PRO A 27 -5.67 13.59 -14.57
CA PRO A 27 -6.56 13.52 -13.40
C PRO A 27 -7.65 12.46 -13.51
N LYS A 28 -8.27 12.32 -14.69
CA LYS A 28 -9.30 11.30 -14.96
C LYS A 28 -8.74 9.88 -14.87
N GLU A 29 -7.55 9.65 -15.41
CA GLU A 29 -6.91 8.33 -15.39
C GLU A 29 -6.46 7.97 -13.97
N ALA A 30 -5.81 8.90 -13.27
CA ALA A 30 -5.41 8.72 -11.88
C ALA A 30 -6.62 8.41 -10.99
N PHE A 31 -7.70 9.18 -11.13
CA PHE A 31 -8.94 8.95 -10.38
C PHE A 31 -9.53 7.57 -10.66
N ASN A 32 -9.64 7.18 -11.93
CA ASN A 32 -10.16 5.87 -12.30
C ASN A 32 -9.31 4.73 -11.68
N LEU A 33 -7.99 4.83 -11.73
CA LEU A 33 -7.10 3.83 -11.14
C LEU A 33 -7.22 3.76 -9.62
N LEU A 34 -7.27 4.91 -8.94
CA LEU A 34 -7.39 4.97 -7.48
C LEU A 34 -8.74 4.50 -6.95
N THR A 35 -9.80 4.55 -7.77
CA THR A 35 -11.16 4.15 -7.40
C THR A 35 -11.57 2.78 -7.94
N ASP A 36 -10.75 2.16 -8.79
CA ASP A 36 -10.94 0.79 -9.26
C ASP A 36 -10.51 -0.21 -8.19
N ASN A 37 -11.49 -0.91 -7.61
CA ASN A 37 -11.26 -1.88 -6.55
C ASN A 37 -10.34 -3.02 -6.97
N HIS A 38 -10.48 -3.54 -8.20
CA HIS A 38 -9.66 -4.67 -8.66
C HIS A 38 -8.20 -4.25 -8.87
N HIS A 39 -8.00 -3.07 -9.45
CA HIS A 39 -6.69 -2.48 -9.58
C HIS A 39 -6.03 -2.26 -8.22
N MET A 40 -6.76 -1.68 -7.27
CA MET A 40 -6.22 -1.35 -5.96
C MET A 40 -5.91 -2.58 -5.11
N GLU A 41 -6.73 -3.64 -5.16
CA GLU A 41 -6.40 -4.92 -4.52
C GLU A 41 -5.06 -5.47 -5.02
N THR A 42 -4.81 -5.36 -6.33
CA THR A 42 -3.52 -5.75 -6.94
C THR A 42 -2.38 -4.85 -6.44
N VAL A 43 -2.61 -3.54 -6.31
CA VAL A 43 -1.62 -2.60 -5.77
C VAL A 43 -1.26 -2.96 -4.33
N TYR A 44 -2.22 -3.29 -3.48
CA TYR A 44 -1.94 -3.67 -2.09
C TYR A 44 -1.08 -4.93 -1.99
N ASP A 45 -1.36 -5.93 -2.82
CA ASP A 45 -0.54 -7.14 -2.87
C ASP A 45 0.88 -6.82 -3.36
N GLN A 46 1.01 -5.97 -4.39
CA GLN A 46 2.31 -5.51 -4.89
C GLN A 46 3.11 -4.75 -3.83
N VAL A 47 2.47 -3.91 -3.02
CA VAL A 47 3.11 -3.19 -1.90
C VAL A 47 3.72 -4.17 -0.91
N ILE A 48 2.97 -5.19 -0.50
CA ILE A 48 3.45 -6.21 0.44
C ILE A 48 4.62 -6.98 -0.16
N GLU A 49 4.52 -7.41 -1.42
CA GLU A 49 5.59 -8.16 -2.09
C GLU A 49 6.86 -7.34 -2.30
N ARG A 50 6.75 -6.04 -2.62
CA ARG A 50 7.92 -5.16 -2.72
C ARG A 50 8.58 -4.94 -1.36
N ALA A 51 7.79 -4.65 -0.33
CA ALA A 51 8.31 -4.46 1.03
C ALA A 51 8.98 -5.72 1.59
N LYS A 52 8.45 -6.92 1.26
CA LYS A 52 9.05 -8.22 1.63
C LYS A 52 10.48 -8.39 1.15
N LYS A 53 10.87 -7.80 0.01
CA LYS A 53 12.25 -7.90 -0.51
C LYS A 53 13.30 -7.29 0.42
N GLY A 54 12.90 -6.33 1.27
CA GLY A 54 13.75 -5.73 2.29
C GLY A 54 13.87 -6.56 3.58
N VAL A 55 13.14 -7.68 3.70
CA VAL A 55 13.10 -8.50 4.92
C VAL A 55 13.63 -9.90 4.65
N ALA A 56 14.60 -10.32 5.47
CA ALA A 56 15.10 -11.69 5.45
C ALA A 56 13.96 -12.70 5.65
N ILE A 57 13.92 -13.74 4.80
CA ILE A 57 12.84 -14.75 4.77
C ILE A 57 12.62 -15.40 6.15
N ASN A 58 13.70 -15.68 6.87
CA ASN A 58 13.65 -16.26 8.20
C ASN A 58 13.03 -15.33 9.27
N LYS A 59 12.67 -14.08 8.94
CA LYS A 59 11.97 -13.15 9.83
C LYS A 59 10.50 -12.95 9.45
N HIS A 60 10.02 -13.54 8.34
CA HIS A 60 8.66 -13.32 7.84
C HIS A 60 7.58 -13.79 8.84
N TYR A 61 7.83 -14.85 9.60
CA TYR A 61 6.89 -15.37 10.60
C TYR A 61 6.60 -14.39 11.76
N LEU A 62 7.43 -13.35 11.93
CA LEU A 62 7.27 -12.32 12.96
C LEU A 62 6.35 -11.17 12.52
N ILE A 63 5.91 -11.16 11.26
CA ILE A 63 5.19 -10.06 10.62
C ILE A 63 3.75 -10.49 10.32
N ASP A 64 2.80 -9.69 10.78
CA ASP A 64 1.39 -9.82 10.37
C ASP A 64 1.18 -9.11 9.04
N PHE A 65 1.42 -9.82 7.93
CA PHE A 65 1.26 -9.27 6.59
C PHE A 65 -0.18 -8.89 6.27
N LYS A 66 -1.16 -9.62 6.81
CA LYS A 66 -2.58 -9.34 6.56
C LYS A 66 -3.00 -8.05 7.27
N GLY A 67 -2.58 -7.87 8.53
CA GLY A 67 -2.79 -6.64 9.27
C GLY A 67 -2.15 -5.44 8.56
N VAL A 68 -0.91 -5.58 8.08
CA VAL A 68 -0.22 -4.50 7.35
C VAL A 68 -0.94 -4.15 6.05
N ARG A 69 -1.38 -5.14 5.27
CA ARG A 69 -2.18 -4.91 4.06
C ARG A 69 -3.43 -4.10 4.37
N MET A 70 -4.14 -4.46 5.44
CA MET A 70 -5.35 -3.76 5.88
C MET A 70 -5.07 -2.30 6.27
N GLU A 71 -3.96 -2.02 6.95
CA GLU A 71 -3.56 -0.65 7.28
C GLU A 71 -3.26 0.20 6.04
N VAL A 72 -2.61 -0.39 5.01
CA VAL A 72 -2.39 0.29 3.72
C VAL A 72 -3.72 0.59 3.01
N MET A 73 -4.67 -0.36 3.03
CA MET A 73 -6.03 -0.14 2.50
C MET A 73 -6.76 0.99 3.23
N ILE A 74 -6.66 1.03 4.55
CA ILE A 74 -7.26 2.09 5.39
C ILE A 74 -6.65 3.44 5.04
N LEU A 75 -5.33 3.53 4.88
CA LEU A 75 -4.65 4.75 4.47
C LEU A 75 -5.16 5.26 3.12
N HIS A 76 -5.24 4.38 2.10
CA HIS A 76 -5.78 4.72 0.78
C HIS A 76 -7.21 5.25 0.87
N THR A 77 -8.07 4.55 1.62
CA THR A 77 -9.48 4.93 1.79
C THR A 77 -9.60 6.31 2.44
N LYS A 78 -8.79 6.59 3.47
CA LYS A 78 -8.74 7.91 4.11
C LYS A 78 -8.26 9.00 3.14
N ALA A 79 -7.22 8.72 2.35
CA ALA A 79 -6.70 9.66 1.36
C ALA A 79 -7.73 9.97 0.26
N LEU A 80 -8.46 8.97 -0.22
CA LEU A 80 -9.58 9.16 -1.15
C LEU A 80 -10.66 10.05 -0.54
N VAL A 81 -11.16 9.73 0.65
CA VAL A 81 -12.20 10.53 1.31
C VAL A 81 -11.79 12.00 1.42
N LEU A 82 -10.53 12.27 1.80
CA LEU A 82 -10.00 13.63 1.86
C LEU A 82 -9.91 14.32 0.49
N ALA A 83 -9.67 13.58 -0.60
CA ALA A 83 -9.62 14.14 -1.95
C ALA A 83 -11.01 14.41 -2.56
N TYR A 84 -12.06 13.77 -2.03
CA TYR A 84 -13.45 14.01 -2.43
C TYR A 84 -14.12 15.17 -1.68
N MET A 85 -13.59 15.56 -0.52
CA MET A 85 -14.05 16.69 0.29
C MET A 85 -13.41 18.00 -0.19
#